data_AF-A0A7J7IG02-F1
#
_entry.id   AF-A0A7J7IG02-F1
#
_cell.length_a   1.000
_cell.length_b   1.000
_cell.length_c   1.000
_cell.angle_alpha   90.00
_cell.angle_beta   90.00
_cell.angle_gamma   90.00
#
_symmetry.space_group_name_H-M   'P 1'
#
loop_
_entity.id
_entity.type
_entity.pdbx_description
1 polymer ?
#
loop_
_entity_poly.entity_id
_entity_poly.type
_entity_poly.pdbx_seq_one_letter_code
_entity_poly.pdbx_strand_id
1 'polypeptide(L)'
;MRTVVVPRAAWRLVARQLGALRRKLSSRVLGSQLDTTSERYRQGLVSYRALEEEYQRLIESAKDAGGPRARERHTSRGKLLARERIAALIDPGSPFLELSAFAGAGQYTYPSAQSDDS
;
A
#
# COMPACT_ATOMS: atom_id res chain seq x y z
N MET A 1 -42.70 20.24 -51.31
CA MET A 1 -41.78 20.09 -50.17
C MET A 1 -42.58 20.26 -48.88
N ARG A 2 -42.78 19.20 -48.09
CA ARG A 2 -43.48 19.27 -46.78
C ARG A 2 -42.45 19.09 -45.68
N THR A 3 -42.20 20.14 -44.91
CA THR A 3 -41.37 20.10 -43.71
C THR A 3 -42.13 19.38 -42.61
N VAL A 4 -41.54 18.32 -42.06
CA VAL A 4 -42.05 17.65 -40.87
C VAL A 4 -41.62 18.47 -39.66
N VAL A 5 -42.56 19.25 -39.09
CA VAL A 5 -42.34 19.95 -37.83
C VAL A 5 -42.52 18.94 -36.70
N VAL A 6 -41.43 18.52 -36.09
CA VAL A 6 -41.48 17.62 -34.92
C VAL A 6 -41.98 18.44 -33.72
N PRO A 7 -43.09 18.02 -33.05
CA PRO A 7 -43.65 18.78 -31.94
C PRO A 7 -42.65 18.88 -30.78
N ARG A 8 -42.52 20.07 -30.18
CA ARG A 8 -41.68 20.32 -28.98
C ARG A 8 -42.01 19.36 -27.81
N ALA A 9 -43.21 18.78 -27.79
CA ALA A 9 -43.61 17.76 -26.83
C ALA A 9 -42.86 16.42 -27.02
N ALA A 10 -42.55 16.03 -28.26
CA ALA A 10 -41.78 14.82 -28.56
C ALA A 10 -40.34 14.89 -28.01
N TRP A 11 -39.74 16.08 -28.07
CA TRP A 11 -38.41 16.34 -27.47
C TRP A 11 -38.42 16.28 -25.93
N ARG A 12 -39.52 16.67 -25.28
CA ARG A 12 -39.65 16.58 -23.81
C ARG A 12 -39.71 15.14 -23.33
N LEU A 13 -40.28 14.23 -24.13
CA LEU A 13 -40.37 12.80 -23.81
C LEU A 13 -39.02 12.10 -23.99
N VAL A 14 -38.31 12.36 -25.09
CA VAL A 14 -36.95 11.84 -25.33
C VAL A 14 -35.96 12.36 -24.27
N ALA A 15 -36.02 13.65 -23.91
CA ALA A 15 -35.16 14.23 -22.88
C ALA A 15 -35.46 13.67 -21.47
N ARG A 16 -36.73 13.34 -21.17
CA ARG A 16 -37.11 12.64 -19.93
C ARG A 16 -36.59 11.20 -19.89
N GLN A 17 -36.60 10.50 -21.02
CA GLN A 17 -36.12 9.11 -21.13
C GLN A 17 -34.59 9.03 -21.01
N LEU A 18 -33.85 10.00 -21.56
CA LEU A 18 -32.38 10.09 -21.42
C LEU A 18 -31.94 10.57 -20.02
N GLY A 19 -32.70 11.45 -19.37
CA GLY A 19 -32.41 11.88 -17.99
C GLY A 19 -32.64 10.79 -16.93
N ALA A 20 -33.61 9.91 -17.15
CA ALA A 20 -33.87 8.75 -16.29
C ALA A 20 -32.79 7.66 -16.44
N LEU A 21 -32.19 7.53 -17.62
CA LEU A 21 -31.13 6.55 -17.88
C LEU A 21 -29.79 6.93 -17.23
N ARG A 22 -29.51 8.23 -17.08
CA ARG A 22 -28.29 8.72 -16.40
C ARG A 22 -28.28 8.49 -14.88
N ARG A 23 -29.45 8.30 -14.25
CA ARG A 23 -29.57 7.91 -12.83
C ARG A 23 -29.49 6.41 -12.59
N LYS A 24 -29.77 5.58 -13.60
CA LYS A 24 -29.84 4.11 -13.43
C LYS A 24 -28.48 3.40 -13.46
N LEU A 25 -27.40 4.12 -13.77
CA LEU A 25 -26.03 3.60 -13.75
C LEU A 25 -25.14 4.31 -12.71
N SER A 26 -25.73 5.14 -11.85
CA SER A 26 -25.03 5.75 -10.71
C SER A 26 -25.43 5.01 -9.42
N SER A 27 -24.49 4.88 -8.50
CA SER A 27 -24.67 4.42 -7.11
C SER A 27 -24.79 2.91 -6.85
N ARG A 28 -23.67 2.20 -6.99
CA ARG A 28 -23.20 1.37 -5.87
C ARG A 28 -22.00 2.06 -5.22
N VAL A 29 -22.19 3.31 -4.81
CA VAL A 29 -21.22 3.98 -3.95
C VAL A 29 -21.49 3.47 -2.54
N LEU A 30 -20.50 2.81 -1.94
CA LEU A 30 -20.57 2.48 -0.53
C LEU A 30 -20.36 3.77 0.26
N GLY A 31 -21.39 4.21 0.98
CA GLY A 31 -21.24 5.28 1.95
C GLY A 31 -20.37 4.81 3.13
N SER A 32 -19.61 5.72 3.72
CA SER A 32 -18.93 5.48 4.99
C SER A 32 -19.83 5.95 6.13
N GLN A 33 -19.97 5.13 7.17
CA GLN A 33 -20.64 5.52 8.43
C GLN A 33 -19.63 5.92 9.52
N LEU A 34 -18.34 6.05 9.18
CA LEU A 34 -17.31 6.45 10.13
C LEU A 34 -17.45 7.92 10.51
N ASP A 35 -17.64 8.17 11.80
CA ASP A 35 -17.47 9.49 12.40
C ASP A 35 -16.01 9.69 12.84
N THR A 36 -15.27 10.45 12.05
CA THR A 36 -13.86 10.79 12.29
C THR A 36 -13.65 11.79 13.42
N THR A 37 -14.73 12.40 13.93
CA THR A 37 -14.71 13.34 15.06
C THR A 37 -15.06 12.66 16.38
N SER A 38 -15.47 11.39 16.35
CA SER A 38 -15.75 10.63 17.56
C SER A 38 -14.47 10.35 18.36
N GLU A 39 -14.60 10.30 19.68
CA GLU A 39 -13.46 10.00 20.56
C GLU A 39 -12.90 8.58 20.33
N ARG A 40 -13.79 7.61 20.11
CA ARG A 40 -13.42 6.25 19.74
C ARG A 40 -12.53 6.20 18.49
N TYR A 41 -12.86 7.01 17.46
CA TYR A 41 -12.05 7.08 16.26
C TYR A 41 -10.65 7.62 16.55
N ARG A 42 -10.54 8.71 17.34
CA ARG A 42 -9.25 9.30 17.70
C ARG A 42 -8.38 8.32 18.49
N GLN A 43 -8.95 7.63 19.47
CA GLN A 43 -8.22 6.63 20.26
C GLN A 43 -7.74 5.46 19.39
N GLY A 44 -8.61 4.94 18.53
CA GLY A 44 -8.25 3.89 17.57
C GLY A 44 -7.12 4.33 16.65
N LEU A 45 -7.20 5.56 16.11
CA LEU A 45 -6.16 6.13 15.26
C LEU A 45 -4.81 6.21 15.97
N VAL A 46 -4.79 6.61 17.25
CA VAL A 46 -3.56 6.64 18.06
C VAL A 46 -2.98 5.23 18.22
N SER A 47 -3.79 4.24 18.59
CA SER A 47 -3.34 2.85 18.75
C SER A 47 -2.81 2.26 17.44
N TYR A 48 -3.51 2.49 16.32
CA TYR A 48 -3.06 2.01 15.00
C TYR A 48 -1.76 2.66 14.55
N ARG A 49 -1.58 3.96 14.81
CA ARG A 49 -0.32 4.65 14.50
C ARG A 49 0.85 4.09 15.31
N ALA A 50 0.64 3.79 16.59
CA ALA A 50 1.68 3.16 17.41
C ALA A 50 2.09 1.78 16.85
N LEU A 51 1.13 0.98 16.39
CA LEU A 51 1.40 -0.30 15.75
C LEU A 51 2.11 -0.14 14.40
N GLU A 52 1.73 0.87 13.61
CA GLU A 52 2.40 1.19 12.35
C GLU A 52 3.87 1.59 12.57
N GLU A 53 4.14 2.42 13.58
CA GLU A 53 5.51 2.80 13.96
C GLU A 53 6.34 1.58 14.38
N GLU A 54 5.76 0.68 15.18
CA GLU A 54 6.43 -0.57 15.56
C GLU A 54 6.72 -1.45 14.35
N TYR A 55 5.75 -1.61 13.46
CA TYR A 55 5.92 -2.35 12.21
C TYR A 55 7.05 -1.77 11.35
N GLN A 56 7.10 -0.44 11.19
CA GLN A 56 8.17 0.21 10.43
C GLN A 56 9.55 -0.01 11.07
N ARG A 57 9.65 0.07 12.40
CA ARG A 57 10.91 -0.24 13.12
C ARG A 57 11.37 -1.68 12.88
N LEU A 58 10.44 -2.63 12.93
CA LEU A 58 10.76 -4.04 12.68
C LEU A 58 11.18 -4.26 11.22
N ILE A 59 10.53 -3.61 10.27
CA ILE A 59 10.92 -3.67 8.85
C ILE A 59 12.33 -3.15 8.67
N GLU A 60 12.67 -1.98 9.24
CA GLU A 60 14.03 -1.43 9.19
C GLU A 60 15.06 -2.39 9.80
N SER A 61 14.77 -2.96 10.97
CA SER A 61 15.64 -3.97 11.58
C SER A 61 15.83 -5.21 10.67
N ALA A 62 14.78 -5.68 10.01
CA ALA A 62 14.88 -6.78 9.05
C ALA A 62 15.72 -6.39 7.81
N LYS A 63 15.75 -5.10 7.42
CA LYS A 63 16.60 -4.61 6.33
C LYS A 63 18.08 -4.68 6.63
N ASP A 64 18.43 -4.57 7.91
CA ASP A 64 19.82 -4.62 8.37
C ASP A 64 20.35 -6.04 8.57
N ALA A 65 19.64 -7.05 8.04
CA ALA A 65 19.94 -8.49 8.11
C ALA A 65 21.44 -8.83 8.28
N GLY A 66 21.76 -9.52 9.37
CA GLY A 66 23.13 -9.94 9.72
C GLY A 66 24.00 -8.87 10.38
N GLY A 67 23.52 -7.62 10.50
CA GLY A 67 24.21 -6.51 11.15
C GLY A 67 25.34 -5.88 10.32
N PRO A 68 25.89 -4.76 10.78
CA PRO A 68 26.87 -3.96 10.03
C PRO A 68 28.12 -4.76 9.64
N ARG A 69 28.67 -5.57 10.56
CA ARG A 69 29.84 -6.41 10.31
C ARG A 69 29.64 -7.42 9.17
N ALA A 70 28.46 -8.04 9.08
CA ALA A 70 28.18 -8.98 7.99
C ALA A 70 28.02 -8.26 6.65
N ARG A 71 27.39 -7.08 6.65
CA ARG A 71 27.25 -6.22 5.46
C ARG A 71 28.62 -5.77 4.95
N GLU A 72 29.47 -5.23 5.82
CA GLU A 72 30.85 -4.84 5.47
C GLU A 72 31.67 -5.99 4.91
N ARG A 73 31.62 -7.17 5.55
CA ARG A 73 32.29 -8.37 5.05
C ARG A 73 31.77 -8.81 3.68
N HIS A 74 30.50 -8.57 3.39
CA HIS A 74 29.89 -8.90 2.10
C HIS A 74 30.30 -7.89 1.02
N THR A 75 30.24 -6.59 1.32
CA THR A 75 30.57 -5.51 0.39
C THR A 75 32.08 -5.38 0.15
N SER A 76 32.94 -5.68 1.14
CA SER A 76 34.41 -5.68 0.99
C SER A 76 34.91 -6.68 -0.07
N ARG A 77 34.07 -7.65 -0.44
CA ARG A 77 34.34 -8.61 -1.52
C ARG A 77 33.85 -8.12 -2.89
N GLY A 78 33.46 -6.84 -3.01
CA GLY A 78 32.92 -6.25 -4.24
C GLY A 78 31.53 -6.77 -4.61
N LYS A 79 30.77 -7.33 -3.66
CA LYS A 79 29.44 -7.91 -3.91
C LYS A 79 28.34 -6.94 -3.50
N LEU A 80 27.33 -6.82 -4.36
CA LEU A 80 26.06 -6.16 -4.01
C LEU A 80 25.32 -6.96 -2.93
N LEU A 81 24.67 -6.25 -2.01
CA LEU A 81 23.72 -6.79 -1.06
C LEU A 81 22.49 -7.38 -1.77
N ALA A 82 21.75 -8.24 -1.09
CA ALA A 82 20.59 -8.92 -1.70
C ALA A 82 19.57 -7.93 -2.27
N ARG A 83 19.19 -6.89 -1.51
CA ARG A 83 18.25 -5.87 -1.98
C ARG A 83 18.82 -4.93 -3.03
N GLU A 84 20.12 -4.68 -3.03
CA GLU A 84 20.78 -3.92 -4.10
C GLU A 84 20.73 -4.69 -5.43
N ARG A 85 20.89 -6.01 -5.39
CA ARG A 85 20.72 -6.86 -6.59
C ARG A 85 19.29 -6.82 -7.11
N ILE A 86 18.30 -6.85 -6.21
CA ILE A 86 16.89 -6.72 -6.61
C ILE A 86 16.65 -5.36 -7.27
N ALA A 87 17.14 -4.28 -6.67
CA ALA A 87 17.01 -2.93 -7.22
C ALA A 87 17.68 -2.78 -8.60
N ALA A 88 18.81 -3.45 -8.83
CA ALA A 88 19.47 -3.49 -10.13
C ALA A 88 18.77 -4.39 -11.16
N LEU A 89 17.95 -5.34 -10.72
CA LEU A 89 17.25 -6.31 -11.56
C LEU A 89 15.89 -5.79 -12.07
N ILE A 90 15.20 -5.00 -11.25
CA ILE A 90 13.85 -4.49 -11.57
C ILE A 90 13.92 -3.18 -12.35
N ASP A 91 12.84 -2.87 -13.08
CA ASP A 91 12.74 -1.62 -13.82
C ASP A 91 12.74 -0.41 -12.87
N PRO A 92 13.48 0.68 -13.18
CA PRO A 92 13.47 1.89 -12.37
C PRO A 92 12.05 2.46 -12.21
N GLY A 93 11.65 2.71 -10.96
CA GLY A 93 10.33 3.24 -10.63
C GLY A 93 9.20 2.19 -10.62
N SER A 94 9.48 0.93 -10.93
CA SER A 94 8.50 -0.14 -10.73
C SER A 94 8.23 -0.37 -9.23
N PRO A 95 6.99 -0.66 -8.83
CA PRO A 95 6.69 -1.02 -7.45
C PRO A 95 7.26 -2.40 -7.12
N PHE A 96 7.80 -2.55 -5.91
CA PHE A 96 8.27 -3.83 -5.39
C PHE A 96 7.42 -4.25 -4.17
N LEU A 97 6.84 -5.45 -4.23
CA LEU A 97 6.10 -6.05 -3.12
C LEU A 97 6.96 -7.14 -2.46
N GLU A 98 7.51 -6.84 -1.28
CA GLU A 98 8.29 -7.80 -0.50
C GLU A 98 7.36 -8.80 0.20
N LEU A 99 7.69 -10.10 0.11
CA LEU A 99 6.92 -11.17 0.75
C LEU A 99 7.62 -11.66 2.01
N SER A 100 6.86 -11.84 3.09
CA SER A 100 7.31 -12.46 4.34
C SER A 100 8.59 -11.84 4.93
N ALA A 101 8.66 -10.50 5.02
CA ALA A 101 9.82 -9.76 5.54
C ALA A 101 10.30 -10.19 6.95
N PHE A 102 9.43 -10.81 7.75
CA PHE A 102 9.73 -11.29 9.11
C PHE A 102 9.92 -12.81 9.19
N ALA A 103 10.15 -13.49 8.06
CA ALA A 103 10.36 -14.94 8.07
C ALA A 103 11.50 -15.34 9.01
N GLY A 104 11.21 -16.25 9.95
CA GLY A 104 12.17 -16.74 10.95
C GLY A 104 12.39 -15.82 12.15
N ALA A 105 11.75 -14.65 12.23
CA ALA A 105 11.85 -13.75 13.38
C ALA A 105 11.37 -14.46 14.67
N GLY A 106 12.22 -14.48 15.70
CA GLY A 106 11.93 -15.11 16.99
C GLY A 106 11.81 -16.64 16.97
N GLN A 107 12.01 -17.30 15.82
CA GLN A 107 11.90 -18.76 15.70
C GLN A 107 13.19 -19.50 16.05
N TYR A 108 14.34 -18.82 15.95
CA TYR A 108 15.65 -19.42 16.17
C TYR A 108 16.44 -18.65 17.23
N THR A 109 16.92 -19.36 18.23
CA THR A 109 17.96 -18.87 19.14
C THR A 109 19.30 -19.22 18.52
N TYR A 110 19.93 -18.25 17.86
CA TYR A 110 21.33 -18.39 17.54
C TYR A 110 22.12 -18.23 18.85
N PRO A 111 23.08 -19.11 19.18
CA PRO A 111 24.09 -18.74 20.15
C PRO A 111 24.71 -17.47 19.60
N SER A 112 24.43 -16.34 20.24
CA SER A 112 25.06 -15.07 19.89
C SER A 112 26.55 -15.37 19.87
N ALA A 113 27.18 -15.26 18.69
CA ALA A 113 28.63 -15.26 18.62
C ALA A 113 29.07 -14.27 19.69
N GLN A 114 29.73 -14.80 20.72
CA GLN A 114 30.28 -13.99 21.80
C GLN A 114 30.98 -12.82 21.12
N SER A 115 30.78 -11.64 21.67
CA SER A 115 31.65 -10.51 21.38
C SER A 115 33.08 -11.00 21.66
N ASP A 116 33.76 -11.51 20.63
CA ASP A 116 35.20 -11.57 20.55
C ASP A 116 35.64 -10.11 20.54
N ASP A 117 35.62 -9.53 21.73
CA ASP A 117 36.27 -8.30 22.10
C ASP A 117 37.75 -8.65 22.18
N SER A 118 38.48 -8.26 21.14
CA SER A 118 39.95 -8.22 21.06
C SER A 118 40.33 -7.14 20.05
#